data_AF-A0A971Q433-F1
#
_entry.id   AF-A0A971Q433-F1
#
_cell.length_a   1.000
_cell.length_b   1.000
_cell.length_c   1.000
_cell.angle_alpha   90.00
_cell.angle_beta   90.00
_cell.angle_gamma   90.00
#
_symmetry.space_group_name_H-M   'P 1'
#
loop_
_entity.id
_entity.type
_entity.pdbx_description
1 polymer ?
#
loop_
_entity_poly.entity_id
_entity_poly.type
_entity_poly.pdbx_seq_one_letter_code
_entity_poly.pdbx_strand_id
1 'polypeptide(L)'
;CGVWEVHFPDGLKRDREFIESAEYADYCRNAAVHPGRKQARGQHLGFYTEFPTEKNHQVLLKVGLSFVDLAGARNNLRTELDHWDFDRVRRELAEQWGRELSGLHVKTASEHDKSVAATAVYHTRLDPRRIDDADGRFVDGKGRVRTVSTFKPRTVFSGWDAFRSYFPLMTLMDPQLVNDQVATLLDVVKTTNSGLPKWELMGVDIGCMVGDPAVGTIVDAYLKGIRDYDVELAYQLCLETAFGPRTHRDDWQRYHKLG
;
A
#
# COMPACT_ATOMS: atom_id res chain seq x y z
N CYS A 1 5.43 -22.55 -23.75
CA CYS A 1 4.68 -21.56 -22.95
C CYS A 1 3.18 -21.70 -23.20
N GLY A 2 2.36 -21.30 -22.23
CA GLY A 2 0.91 -21.33 -22.33
C GLY A 2 0.23 -20.84 -21.06
N VAL A 3 -1.05 -21.15 -20.94
CA VAL A 3 -1.88 -20.84 -19.77
C VAL A 3 -2.33 -22.14 -19.12
N TRP A 4 -2.45 -22.15 -17.80
CA TRP A 4 -3.17 -23.18 -17.07
C TRP A 4 -4.37 -22.55 -16.34
N GLU A 5 -5.44 -23.34 -16.17
CA GLU A 5 -6.69 -22.92 -15.55
C GLU A 5 -7.15 -23.99 -14.56
N VAL A 6 -7.47 -23.58 -13.33
CA VAL A 6 -8.01 -24.48 -12.31
C VAL A 6 -9.51 -24.25 -12.17
N HIS A 7 -10.29 -25.30 -12.39
CA HIS A 7 -11.73 -25.26 -12.17
C HIS A 7 -12.06 -25.70 -10.74
N PHE A 8 -12.44 -24.75 -9.89
CA PHE A 8 -13.01 -25.05 -8.58
C PHE A 8 -14.53 -25.18 -8.69
N PRO A 9 -15.17 -26.17 -8.03
CA PRO A 9 -16.62 -26.23 -7.93
C PRO A 9 -17.24 -24.95 -7.38
N ASP A 10 -18.43 -24.60 -7.89
CA ASP A 10 -19.20 -23.47 -7.39
C ASP A 10 -19.56 -23.66 -5.91
N GLY A 11 -19.52 -22.57 -5.15
CA GLY A 11 -19.85 -22.58 -3.71
C GLY A 11 -18.75 -23.13 -2.80
N LEU A 12 -17.61 -23.55 -3.35
CA LEU A 12 -16.48 -24.02 -2.54
C LEU A 12 -15.92 -22.87 -1.69
N LYS A 13 -15.92 -23.08 -0.36
CA LYS A 13 -15.31 -22.13 0.58
C LYS A 13 -13.80 -22.25 0.49
N ARG A 14 -13.14 -21.14 0.10
CA ARG A 14 -11.68 -21.07 -0.08
C ARG A 14 -11.06 -20.23 1.02
N ASP A 15 -11.24 -20.67 2.26
CA ASP A 15 -10.53 -20.08 3.39
C ASP A 15 -9.09 -20.61 3.47
N ARG A 16 -8.34 -20.13 4.47
CA ARG A 16 -6.92 -20.47 4.64
C ARG A 16 -6.70 -21.99 4.77
N GLU A 17 -7.54 -22.67 5.52
CA GLU A 17 -7.43 -24.12 5.72
C GLU A 17 -7.60 -24.88 4.40
N PHE A 18 -8.57 -24.46 3.58
CA PHE A 18 -8.75 -25.07 2.28
C PHE A 18 -7.54 -24.86 1.35
N ILE A 19 -7.02 -23.64 1.21
CA ILE A 19 -5.92 -23.36 0.27
C ILE A 19 -4.60 -24.03 0.69
N GLU A 20 -4.44 -24.40 1.97
CA GLU A 20 -3.29 -25.14 2.49
C GLU A 20 -3.49 -26.67 2.45
N SER A 21 -4.68 -27.13 2.03
CA SER A 21 -5.04 -28.55 2.03
C SER A 21 -4.48 -29.35 0.84
N ALA A 22 -4.40 -30.66 1.02
CA ALA A 22 -4.09 -31.58 -0.08
C ALA A 22 -5.15 -31.54 -1.20
N GLU A 23 -6.42 -31.28 -0.85
CA GLU A 23 -7.52 -31.17 -1.80
C GLU A 23 -7.33 -29.98 -2.76
N TYR A 24 -6.97 -28.80 -2.24
CA TYR A 24 -6.63 -27.66 -3.08
C TYR A 24 -5.45 -27.97 -4.01
N ALA A 25 -4.41 -28.63 -3.47
CA ALA A 25 -3.26 -29.05 -4.26
C ALA A 25 -3.65 -30.05 -5.37
N ASP A 26 -4.64 -30.92 -5.15
CA ASP A 26 -5.20 -31.81 -6.18
C ASP A 26 -5.93 -31.04 -7.28
N TYR A 27 -6.73 -30.02 -6.95
CA TYR A 27 -7.32 -29.14 -7.97
C TYR A 27 -6.23 -28.47 -8.83
N CYS A 28 -5.18 -27.95 -8.20
CA CYS A 28 -4.06 -27.32 -8.92
C CYS A 28 -3.26 -28.32 -9.76
N ARG A 29 -3.04 -29.56 -9.28
CA ARG A 29 -2.37 -30.62 -10.06
C ARG A 29 -3.16 -31.01 -11.31
N ASN A 30 -4.48 -30.98 -11.22
CA ASN A 30 -5.38 -31.32 -12.32
C ASN A 30 -5.81 -30.11 -13.18
N ALA A 31 -5.06 -29.00 -13.11
CA ALA A 31 -5.34 -27.82 -13.91
C ALA A 31 -5.38 -28.15 -15.40
N ALA A 32 -6.34 -27.57 -16.13
CA ALA A 32 -6.38 -27.64 -17.57
C ALA A 32 -5.22 -26.84 -18.15
N VAL A 33 -4.32 -27.50 -18.88
CA VAL A 33 -3.19 -26.85 -19.55
C VAL A 33 -3.57 -26.54 -20.99
N HIS A 34 -3.34 -25.29 -21.41
CA HIS A 34 -3.60 -24.80 -22.76
C HIS A 34 -2.28 -24.37 -23.43
N PRO A 35 -1.55 -25.30 -24.07
CA PRO A 35 -0.31 -24.99 -24.77
C PRO A 35 -0.50 -23.98 -25.89
N GLY A 36 0.46 -23.05 -26.03
CA GLY A 36 0.44 -22.02 -27.08
C GLY A 36 -0.58 -20.91 -26.88
N ARG A 37 -1.48 -20.99 -25.89
CA ARG A 37 -2.42 -19.92 -25.56
C ARG A 37 -1.65 -18.69 -25.04
N LYS A 38 -1.78 -17.56 -25.74
CA LYS A 38 -1.06 -16.31 -25.42
C LYS A 38 -1.85 -15.34 -24.55
N GLN A 39 -3.17 -15.50 -24.50
CA GLN A 39 -4.08 -14.66 -23.72
C GLN A 39 -5.22 -15.52 -23.18
N ALA A 40 -5.67 -15.23 -21.96
CA ALA A 40 -6.81 -15.87 -21.33
C ALA A 40 -7.52 -14.87 -20.42
N ARG A 41 -8.83 -15.05 -20.26
CA ARG A 41 -9.67 -14.28 -19.33
C ARG A 41 -10.59 -15.26 -18.62
N GLY A 42 -10.60 -15.21 -17.30
CA GLY A 42 -11.28 -16.19 -16.46
C GLY A 42 -10.85 -16.03 -15.01
N GLN A 43 -11.29 -16.95 -14.15
CA GLN A 43 -10.84 -17.06 -12.77
C GLN A 43 -9.74 -18.14 -12.67
N HIS A 44 -8.90 -18.08 -11.64
CA HIS A 44 -7.90 -19.13 -11.34
C HIS A 44 -6.97 -19.50 -12.49
N LEU A 45 -6.46 -18.47 -13.15
CA LEU A 45 -5.51 -18.60 -14.25
C LEU A 45 -4.08 -18.50 -13.73
N GLY A 46 -3.18 -19.23 -14.38
CA GLY A 46 -1.76 -18.92 -14.37
C GLY A 46 -1.15 -19.11 -15.74
N PHE A 47 0.12 -18.72 -15.87
CA PHE A 47 0.88 -18.93 -17.09
C PHE A 47 2.10 -19.78 -16.81
N TYR A 48 2.62 -20.42 -17.85
CA TYR A 48 3.89 -21.11 -17.80
C TYR A 48 4.71 -20.77 -19.03
N THR A 49 6.02 -20.79 -18.85
CA THR A 49 6.98 -20.73 -19.94
C THR A 49 8.00 -21.84 -19.77
N GLU A 50 8.50 -22.34 -20.89
CA GLU A 50 9.46 -23.43 -20.94
C GLU A 50 10.59 -22.97 -21.84
N PHE A 51 11.81 -23.26 -21.42
CA PHE A 51 13.02 -22.94 -22.15
C PHE A 51 14.10 -23.95 -21.74
N PRO A 52 15.00 -24.33 -22.66
CA PRO A 52 16.11 -25.21 -22.32
C PRO A 52 17.01 -24.55 -21.28
N THR A 53 17.50 -25.34 -20.33
CA THR A 53 18.45 -24.91 -19.31
C THR A 53 19.63 -25.87 -19.25
N GLU A 54 20.75 -25.36 -18.76
CA GLU A 54 21.94 -26.16 -18.49
C GLU A 54 22.22 -26.17 -16.99
N LYS A 55 23.13 -27.05 -16.55
CA LYS A 55 23.56 -27.06 -15.15
C LYS A 55 24.12 -25.68 -14.78
N ASN A 56 23.62 -25.11 -13.68
CA ASN A 56 23.96 -23.78 -13.17
C ASN A 56 23.49 -22.58 -14.04
N HIS A 57 22.58 -22.79 -15.00
CA HIS A 57 21.97 -21.67 -15.73
C HIS A 57 21.07 -20.86 -14.78
N GLN A 58 21.34 -19.56 -14.67
CA GLN A 58 20.50 -18.61 -13.93
C GLN A 58 19.40 -18.05 -14.82
N VAL A 59 18.15 -18.10 -14.34
CA VAL A 59 16.99 -17.49 -15.00
C VAL A 59 16.60 -16.25 -14.20
N LEU A 60 16.52 -15.11 -14.88
CA LEU A 60 16.09 -13.85 -14.28
C LEU A 60 14.66 -13.52 -14.70
N LEU A 61 13.87 -13.01 -13.75
CA LEU A 61 12.51 -12.53 -13.96
C LEU A 61 12.40 -11.09 -13.49
N LYS A 62 11.77 -10.26 -14.31
CA LYS A 62 11.37 -8.89 -13.96
C LYS A 62 9.86 -8.77 -13.98
N VAL A 63 9.29 -8.17 -12.94
CA VAL A 63 7.84 -7.97 -12.79
C VAL A 63 7.58 -6.49 -12.54
N GLY A 64 6.78 -5.88 -13.41
CA GLY A 64 6.25 -4.54 -13.21
C GLY A 64 4.79 -4.62 -12.77
N LEU A 65 4.38 -3.73 -11.87
CA LEU A 65 3.01 -3.61 -11.37
C LEU A 65 2.47 -2.22 -11.70
N SER A 66 1.17 -2.12 -11.91
CA SER A 66 0.42 -0.87 -12.02
C SER A 66 -1.02 -1.14 -11.60
N PHE A 67 -1.59 -0.20 -10.84
CA PHE A 67 -3.02 -0.22 -10.52
C PHE A 67 -3.88 0.37 -11.63
N VAL A 68 -3.26 1.00 -12.64
CA VAL A 68 -3.94 1.70 -13.74
C VAL A 68 -4.14 0.77 -14.92
N ASP A 69 -3.05 0.30 -15.54
CA ASP A 69 -3.11 -0.53 -16.73
C ASP A 69 -1.77 -1.24 -17.05
N LEU A 70 -1.80 -2.13 -18.04
CA LEU A 70 -0.62 -2.87 -18.50
C LEU A 70 0.45 -1.96 -19.13
N ALA A 71 0.08 -0.81 -19.68
CA ALA A 71 1.04 0.13 -20.24
C ALA A 71 1.84 0.84 -19.13
N GLY A 72 1.17 1.20 -18.03
CA GLY A 72 1.75 1.70 -16.79
C GLY A 72 2.72 0.70 -16.19
N ALA A 73 2.31 -0.57 -16.04
CA ALA A 73 3.18 -1.62 -15.50
C ALA A 73 4.48 -1.80 -16.31
N ARG A 74 4.39 -1.72 -17.65
CA ARG A 74 5.56 -1.75 -18.54
C ARG A 74 6.42 -0.49 -18.41
N ASN A 75 5.79 0.68 -18.27
CA ASN A 75 6.50 1.95 -18.10
C ASN A 75 7.24 2.00 -16.77
N ASN A 76 6.62 1.55 -15.67
CA ASN A 76 7.24 1.44 -14.35
C ASN A 76 8.49 0.57 -14.45
N LEU A 77 8.37 -0.63 -15.04
CA LEU A 77 9.50 -1.53 -15.19
C LEU A 77 10.64 -0.94 -16.04
N ARG A 78 10.33 -0.24 -17.13
CA ARG A 78 11.33 0.43 -17.97
C ARG A 78 12.00 1.60 -17.25
N THR A 79 11.26 2.33 -16.42
CA THR A 79 11.76 3.53 -15.74
C THR A 79 12.61 3.15 -14.53
N GLU A 80 12.21 2.13 -13.79
CA GLU A 80 12.83 1.74 -12.51
C GLU A 80 13.88 0.63 -12.65
N LEU A 81 13.78 -0.22 -13.69
CA LEU A 81 14.65 -1.38 -13.85
C LEU A 81 14.90 -1.71 -15.34
N ASP A 82 15.67 -0.84 -16.01
CA ASP A 82 16.00 -0.93 -17.44
C ASP A 82 17.05 -2.00 -17.78
N HIS A 83 17.80 -2.50 -16.81
CA HIS A 83 18.84 -3.52 -16.98
C HIS A 83 18.48 -4.88 -16.38
N TRP A 84 19.37 -5.86 -16.50
CA TRP A 84 19.23 -7.23 -15.97
C TRP A 84 20.30 -7.63 -14.94
N ASP A 85 21.25 -6.75 -14.62
CA ASP A 85 22.24 -7.00 -13.56
C ASP A 85 21.56 -7.06 -12.18
N PHE A 86 21.29 -8.27 -11.70
CA PHE A 86 20.66 -8.53 -10.41
C PHE A 86 21.53 -8.07 -9.24
N ASP A 87 22.84 -8.26 -9.34
CA ASP A 87 23.77 -7.88 -8.27
C ASP A 87 23.86 -6.37 -8.13
N ARG A 88 23.76 -5.62 -9.24
CA ARG A 88 23.60 -4.17 -9.22
C ARG A 88 22.33 -3.76 -8.48
N VAL A 89 21.17 -4.34 -8.81
CA VAL A 89 19.91 -4.04 -8.10
C VAL A 89 20.05 -4.30 -6.60
N ARG A 90 20.63 -5.45 -6.22
CA ARG A 90 20.85 -5.80 -4.82
C ARG A 90 21.71 -4.78 -4.09
N ARG A 91 22.80 -4.30 -4.69
CA ARG A 91 23.67 -3.28 -4.09
C ARG A 91 22.96 -1.93 -3.97
N GLU A 92 22.31 -1.47 -5.02
CA GLU A 92 21.59 -0.19 -5.02
C GLU A 92 20.47 -0.18 -3.97
N LEU A 93 19.73 -1.29 -3.80
CA LEU A 93 18.71 -1.42 -2.76
C LEU A 93 19.32 -1.47 -1.35
N ALA A 94 20.44 -2.17 -1.16
CA ALA A 94 21.13 -2.20 0.13
C ALA A 94 21.62 -0.80 0.55
N GLU A 95 22.12 -0.01 -0.39
CA GLU A 95 22.51 1.39 -0.15
C GLU A 95 21.31 2.29 0.15
N GLN A 96 20.19 2.12 -0.57
CA GLN A 96 18.94 2.84 -0.29
C GLN A 96 18.43 2.54 1.12
N TRP A 97 18.34 1.26 1.49
CA TRP A 97 17.97 0.86 2.84
C TRP A 97 18.95 1.36 3.90
N GLY A 98 20.25 1.36 3.60
CA GLY A 98 21.27 1.96 4.47
C GLY A 98 21.00 3.44 4.77
N ARG A 99 20.58 4.21 3.76
CA ARG A 99 20.17 5.63 3.95
C ARG A 99 18.89 5.75 4.78
N GLU A 100 17.87 4.96 4.49
CA GLU A 100 16.61 5.00 5.24
C GLU A 100 16.78 4.67 6.74
N LEU A 101 17.64 3.70 7.04
CA LEU A 101 17.96 3.28 8.41
C LEU A 101 18.92 4.26 9.11
N SER A 102 19.71 5.04 8.36
CA SER A 102 20.69 5.97 8.93
C SER A 102 20.07 7.11 9.75
N GLY A 103 18.78 7.39 9.58
CA GLY A 103 18.06 8.37 10.39
C GLY A 103 17.95 8.01 11.89
N LEU A 104 18.26 6.77 12.28
CA LEU A 104 18.31 6.33 13.67
C LEU A 104 19.71 5.81 14.03
N HIS A 105 20.37 6.48 14.97
CA HIS A 105 21.65 6.02 15.53
C HIS A 105 21.47 5.44 16.92
N VAL A 106 21.61 4.11 17.04
CA VAL A 106 21.51 3.39 18.32
C VAL A 106 22.90 3.08 18.86
N LYS A 107 23.25 3.67 20.00
CA LYS A 107 24.49 3.36 20.73
C LYS A 107 24.24 2.28 21.77
N THR A 108 24.59 1.04 21.44
CA THR A 108 24.51 -0.12 22.34
C THR A 108 25.67 -1.09 22.05
N ALA A 109 26.05 -1.88 23.06
CA ALA A 109 27.03 -2.96 22.91
C ALA A 109 26.39 -4.29 22.47
N SER A 110 25.06 -4.40 22.51
CA SER A 110 24.32 -5.60 22.12
C SER A 110 24.02 -5.60 20.62
N GLU A 111 24.59 -6.54 19.86
CA GLU A 111 24.25 -6.74 18.45
C GLU A 111 22.79 -7.16 18.26
N HIS A 112 22.22 -7.86 19.25
CA HIS A 112 20.80 -8.21 19.25
C HIS A 112 19.92 -6.94 19.29
N ASP A 113 20.22 -6.00 20.18
CA ASP A 113 19.44 -4.77 20.33
C ASP A 113 19.55 -3.89 19.07
N LYS A 114 20.73 -3.86 18.44
CA LYS A 114 20.92 -3.19 17.14
C LYS A 114 20.02 -3.82 16.08
N SER A 115 19.96 -5.15 16.01
CA SER A 115 19.10 -5.85 15.06
C SER A 115 17.61 -5.59 15.31
N VAL A 116 17.17 -5.60 16.58
CA VAL A 116 15.78 -5.28 16.93
C VAL A 116 15.42 -3.86 16.50
N ALA A 117 16.28 -2.88 16.80
CA ALA A 117 16.04 -1.48 16.43
C ALA A 117 16.02 -1.28 14.90
N ALA A 118 16.99 -1.84 14.17
CA ALA A 118 17.04 -1.73 12.72
C ALA A 118 15.82 -2.38 12.05
N THR A 119 15.42 -3.57 12.51
CA THR A 119 14.22 -4.26 12.03
C THR A 119 12.94 -3.46 12.34
N ALA A 120 12.85 -2.83 13.51
CA ALA A 120 11.72 -1.98 13.85
C ALA A 120 11.61 -0.78 12.88
N VAL A 121 12.72 -0.09 12.60
CA VAL A 121 12.71 1.02 11.61
C VAL A 121 12.36 0.50 10.22
N TYR A 122 12.91 -0.64 9.79
CA TYR A 122 12.54 -1.27 8.52
C TYR A 122 11.02 -1.48 8.41
N HIS A 123 10.37 -2.01 9.45
CA HIS A 123 8.92 -2.19 9.46
C HIS A 123 8.14 -0.86 9.34
N THR A 124 8.67 0.24 9.88
CA THR A 124 8.07 1.59 9.71
C THR A 124 8.28 2.19 8.32
N ARG A 125 8.99 1.53 7.41
CA ARG A 125 9.21 2.06 6.05
C ARG A 125 8.45 1.29 4.96
N LEU A 126 7.63 0.31 5.36
CA LEU A 126 6.86 -0.50 4.41
C LEU A 126 5.56 0.17 3.97
N ASP A 127 4.83 0.76 4.92
CA ASP A 127 3.55 1.42 4.71
C ASP A 127 3.50 2.75 5.46
N PRO A 128 2.78 3.77 4.97
CA PRO A 128 1.90 3.74 3.79
C PRO A 128 2.67 3.84 2.46
N ARG A 129 2.28 3.00 1.50
CA ARG A 129 2.95 2.86 0.19
C ARG A 129 2.33 3.76 -0.88
N ARG A 130 3.13 4.09 -1.90
CA ARG A 130 2.67 4.80 -3.09
C ARG A 130 1.77 3.92 -3.96
N ILE A 131 0.79 4.54 -4.61
CA ILE A 131 -0.12 3.89 -5.56
C ILE A 131 -0.06 4.48 -6.97
N ASP A 132 0.81 5.48 -7.20
CA ASP A 132 1.03 6.06 -8.51
C ASP A 132 2.07 5.27 -9.33
N ASP A 133 1.81 5.21 -10.64
CA ASP A 133 2.79 4.80 -11.64
C ASP A 133 3.92 5.84 -11.76
N ALA A 134 5.00 5.48 -12.44
CA ALA A 134 6.15 6.35 -12.69
C ALA A 134 5.79 7.63 -13.47
N ASP A 135 4.66 7.63 -14.19
CA ASP A 135 4.11 8.80 -14.88
C ASP A 135 3.12 9.63 -14.01
N GLY A 136 2.95 9.26 -12.75
CA GLY A 136 2.07 9.92 -11.78
C GLY A 136 0.59 9.55 -11.90
N ARG A 137 0.21 8.63 -12.80
CA ARG A 137 -1.17 8.13 -12.88
C ARG A 137 -1.48 7.19 -11.72
N PHE A 138 -2.68 7.29 -11.17
CA PHE A 138 -3.20 6.39 -10.14
C PHE A 138 -4.72 6.22 -10.30
N VAL A 139 -5.30 5.25 -9.60
CA VAL A 139 -6.74 5.00 -9.56
C VAL A 139 -7.31 5.52 -8.24
N ASP A 140 -8.36 6.36 -8.31
CA ASP A 140 -9.04 6.86 -7.12
C ASP A 140 -10.05 5.85 -6.54
N GLY A 141 -10.62 6.15 -5.36
CA GLY A 141 -11.61 5.29 -4.69
C GLY A 141 -12.91 5.04 -5.47
N LYS A 142 -13.11 5.71 -6.61
CA LYS A 142 -14.23 5.47 -7.54
C LYS A 142 -13.81 4.74 -8.81
N GLY A 143 -12.58 4.24 -8.87
CA GLY A 143 -12.06 3.51 -10.03
C GLY A 143 -11.65 4.42 -11.19
N ARG A 144 -11.52 5.74 -10.99
CA ARG A 144 -11.16 6.67 -12.06
C ARG A 144 -9.66 6.88 -12.10
N VAL A 145 -9.09 6.86 -13.30
CA VAL A 145 -7.68 7.18 -13.52
C VAL A 145 -7.47 8.68 -13.41
N ARG A 146 -6.52 9.10 -12.58
CA ARG A 146 -6.16 10.49 -12.33
C ARG A 146 -4.65 10.65 -12.28
N THR A 147 -4.19 11.90 -12.42
CA THR A 147 -2.81 12.29 -12.15
C THR A 147 -2.82 13.42 -11.13
N VAL A 148 -1.88 13.40 -10.21
CA VAL A 148 -1.66 14.50 -9.26
C VAL A 148 -0.18 14.84 -9.18
N SER A 149 0.15 16.13 -9.22
CA SER A 149 1.53 16.62 -9.23
C SER A 149 1.95 17.28 -7.91
N THR A 150 0.99 17.54 -7.01
CA THR A 150 1.20 18.28 -5.76
C THR A 150 1.56 17.40 -4.58
N PHE A 151 1.28 16.10 -4.63
CA PHE A 151 1.63 15.11 -3.61
C PHE A 151 1.81 13.73 -4.23
N LYS A 152 2.37 12.78 -3.49
CA LYS A 152 2.38 11.36 -3.90
C LYS A 152 1.19 10.64 -3.29
N PRO A 153 0.27 10.06 -4.10
CA PRO A 153 -0.89 9.36 -3.57
C PRO A 153 -0.43 8.08 -2.85
N ARG A 154 -0.93 7.90 -1.64
CA ARG A 154 -0.57 6.78 -0.75
C ARG A 154 -1.77 5.92 -0.39
N THR A 155 -1.50 4.69 0.04
CA THR A 155 -2.51 3.80 0.62
C THR A 155 -1.98 3.07 1.85
N VAL A 156 -2.88 2.40 2.58
CA VAL A 156 -2.65 1.72 3.87
C VAL A 156 -2.49 2.72 5.01
N PHE A 157 -3.47 3.59 5.18
CA PHE A 157 -3.61 4.34 6.44
C PHE A 157 -4.32 3.47 7.48
N SER A 158 -3.58 2.67 8.26
CA SER A 158 -4.13 1.96 9.42
C SER A 158 -4.31 2.92 10.60
N GLY A 159 -5.21 3.90 10.42
CA GLY A 159 -5.25 5.11 11.24
C GLY A 159 -5.36 4.83 12.72
N TRP A 160 -6.22 3.89 13.13
CA TRP A 160 -6.42 3.54 14.54
C TRP A 160 -5.10 3.20 15.22
N ASP A 161 -4.24 2.35 14.65
CA ASP A 161 -2.93 2.05 15.22
C ASP A 161 -1.93 3.19 15.00
N ALA A 162 -1.84 3.64 13.75
CA ALA A 162 -0.73 4.44 13.27
C ALA A 162 -0.68 5.86 13.87
N PHE A 163 -1.82 6.45 14.24
CA PHE A 163 -1.84 7.80 14.81
C PHE A 163 -1.10 7.89 16.17
N ARG A 164 -0.94 6.76 16.87
CA ARG A 164 -0.40 6.71 18.24
C ARG A 164 1.11 6.87 18.33
N SER A 165 1.83 6.32 17.36
CA SER A 165 3.29 6.27 17.39
C SER A 165 3.92 6.34 16.00
N TYR A 166 3.32 5.71 14.99
CA TYR A 166 3.84 5.72 13.63
C TYR A 166 3.87 7.13 13.03
N PHE A 167 2.73 7.81 12.93
CA PHE A 167 2.71 9.17 12.38
C PHE A 167 3.48 10.17 13.24
N PRO A 168 3.42 10.14 14.58
CA PRO A 168 4.32 10.90 15.41
C PRO A 168 5.81 10.68 15.09
N LEU A 169 6.24 9.43 14.85
CA LEU A 169 7.61 9.14 14.42
C LEU A 169 7.90 9.70 13.03
N MET A 170 6.97 9.56 12.08
CA MET A 170 7.14 10.07 10.72
C MET A 170 7.19 11.60 10.67
N THR A 171 6.54 12.31 11.60
CA THR A 171 6.72 13.78 11.69
C THR A 171 8.18 14.18 11.98
N LEU A 172 8.99 13.27 12.55
CA LEU A 172 10.40 13.50 12.83
C LEU A 172 11.30 12.96 11.71
N MET A 173 10.97 11.79 11.17
CA MET A 173 11.82 11.05 10.24
C MET A 173 11.53 11.32 8.76
N ASP A 174 10.26 11.54 8.41
CA ASP A 174 9.81 11.72 7.03
C ASP A 174 8.58 12.65 6.95
N PRO A 175 8.77 13.98 7.14
CA PRO A 175 7.68 14.95 7.05
C PRO A 175 6.99 14.96 5.68
N GLN A 176 7.69 14.60 4.61
CA GLN A 176 7.11 14.56 3.26
C GLN A 176 6.08 13.43 3.15
N LEU A 177 6.37 12.24 3.70
CA LEU A 177 5.40 11.15 3.77
C LEU A 177 4.15 11.58 4.53
N VAL A 178 4.29 12.35 5.62
CA VAL A 178 3.15 12.86 6.39
C VAL A 178 2.30 13.82 5.54
N ASN A 179 2.93 14.76 4.81
CA ASN A 179 2.22 15.65 3.88
C ASN A 179 1.48 14.84 2.80
N ASP A 180 2.17 13.89 2.15
CA ASP A 180 1.60 13.03 1.12
C ASP A 180 0.38 12.25 1.65
N GLN A 181 0.49 11.69 2.85
CA GLN A 181 -0.59 10.94 3.47
C GLN A 181 -1.78 11.83 3.81
N VAL A 182 -1.56 12.99 4.42
CA VAL A 182 -2.63 13.94 4.73
C VAL A 182 -3.32 14.38 3.44
N ALA A 183 -2.56 14.80 2.43
CA ALA A 183 -3.11 15.18 1.12
C ALA A 183 -3.93 14.05 0.48
N THR A 184 -3.47 12.80 0.60
CA THR A 184 -4.22 11.62 0.15
C THR A 184 -5.56 11.46 0.89
N LEU A 185 -5.58 11.58 2.22
CA LEU A 185 -6.83 11.48 2.99
C LEU A 185 -7.85 12.56 2.59
N LEU A 186 -7.38 13.79 2.32
CA LEU A 186 -8.23 14.87 1.81
C LEU A 186 -8.77 14.56 0.40
N ASP A 187 -7.96 13.98 -0.48
CA ASP A 187 -8.39 13.56 -1.81
C ASP A 187 -9.42 12.42 -1.77
N VAL A 188 -9.26 11.46 -0.84
CA VAL A 188 -10.26 10.40 -0.59
C VAL A 188 -11.60 11.01 -0.21
N VAL A 189 -11.63 11.98 0.69
CA VAL A 189 -12.87 12.69 1.05
C VAL A 189 -13.48 13.40 -0.17
N LYS A 190 -12.67 14.15 -0.93
CA LYS A 190 -13.12 14.84 -2.15
C LYS A 190 -13.71 13.89 -3.19
N THR A 191 -13.11 12.71 -3.37
CA THR A 191 -13.52 11.75 -4.42
C THR A 191 -14.74 10.94 -4.01
N THR A 192 -14.77 10.44 -2.78
CA THR A 192 -15.81 9.53 -2.29
C THR A 192 -16.99 10.24 -1.63
N ASN A 193 -16.83 11.53 -1.26
CA ASN A 193 -17.75 12.28 -0.42
C ASN A 193 -18.00 11.61 0.95
N SER A 194 -16.97 10.98 1.51
CA SER A 194 -16.95 10.39 2.85
C SER A 194 -16.57 11.42 3.93
N GLY A 195 -16.46 10.98 5.19
CA GLY A 195 -15.71 11.68 6.23
C GLY A 195 -14.21 11.34 6.16
N LEU A 196 -13.38 11.99 6.98
CA LEU A 196 -11.95 11.67 7.05
C LEU A 196 -11.75 10.17 7.35
N PRO A 197 -10.97 9.41 6.57
CA PRO A 197 -10.84 7.96 6.78
C PRO A 197 -10.34 7.59 8.17
N LYS A 198 -10.88 6.52 8.76
CA LYS A 198 -10.24 5.85 9.91
C LYS A 198 -9.19 4.87 9.45
N TRP A 199 -9.51 4.19 8.36
CA TRP A 199 -8.75 3.09 7.82
C TRP A 199 -8.85 3.14 6.30
N GLU A 200 -7.89 3.79 5.66
CA GLU A 200 -7.90 3.92 4.21
C GLU A 200 -7.20 2.71 3.56
N LEU A 201 -7.86 2.17 2.54
CA LEU A 201 -7.31 1.15 1.66
C LEU A 201 -7.76 1.43 0.22
N MET A 202 -6.81 1.48 -0.70
CA MET A 202 -7.00 1.70 -2.14
C MET A 202 -7.97 2.85 -2.46
N GLY A 203 -7.82 3.99 -1.77
CA GLY A 203 -8.56 5.22 -2.02
C GLY A 203 -9.95 5.29 -1.39
N VAL A 204 -10.31 4.35 -0.51
CA VAL A 204 -11.57 4.36 0.24
C VAL A 204 -11.35 4.11 1.73
N ASP A 205 -12.24 4.63 2.58
CA ASP A 205 -12.33 4.20 3.97
C ASP A 205 -13.07 2.88 4.07
N ILE A 206 -12.48 1.88 4.74
CA ILE A 206 -13.10 0.56 4.92
C ILE A 206 -13.89 0.44 6.23
N GLY A 207 -14.01 1.53 7.01
CA GLY A 207 -14.77 1.57 8.25
C GLY A 207 -14.20 0.74 9.40
N CYS A 208 -12.95 0.26 9.29
CA CYS A 208 -12.33 -0.58 10.30
C CYS A 208 -11.98 0.22 11.57
N MET A 209 -12.16 -0.40 12.74
CA MET A 209 -11.89 0.16 14.07
C MET A 209 -12.74 1.40 14.42
N VAL A 210 -12.34 2.14 15.46
CA VAL A 210 -13.14 3.20 16.10
C VAL A 210 -12.44 4.56 16.12
N GLY A 211 -13.20 5.62 16.41
CA GLY A 211 -12.68 6.98 16.56
C GLY A 211 -12.32 7.64 15.23
N ASP A 212 -11.66 8.79 15.32
CA ASP A 212 -11.34 9.65 14.17
C ASP A 212 -9.82 9.92 14.08
N PRO A 213 -8.99 8.88 13.84
CA PRO A 213 -7.53 8.96 13.95
C PRO A 213 -6.88 9.91 12.93
N ALA A 214 -7.52 10.14 11.79
CA ALA A 214 -7.08 11.13 10.81
C ALA A 214 -7.03 12.54 11.40
N VAL A 215 -7.98 12.90 12.27
CA VAL A 215 -7.98 14.22 12.95
C VAL A 215 -6.73 14.39 13.79
N GLY A 216 -6.39 13.39 14.62
CA GLY A 216 -5.18 13.43 15.44
C GLY A 216 -3.90 13.54 14.61
N THR A 217 -3.85 12.80 13.50
CA THR A 217 -2.70 12.81 12.57
C THR A 217 -2.52 14.19 11.90
N ILE A 218 -3.62 14.79 11.42
CA ILE A 218 -3.61 16.11 10.77
C ILE A 218 -3.23 17.22 11.76
N VAL A 219 -3.78 17.17 12.98
CA VAL A 219 -3.47 18.16 14.02
C VAL A 219 -2.01 18.09 14.44
N ASP A 220 -1.45 16.89 14.63
CA ASP A 220 -0.03 16.72 14.98
C ASP A 220 0.89 17.28 13.87
N ALA A 221 0.61 16.95 12.61
CA ALA A 221 1.32 17.50 11.46
C ALA A 221 1.26 19.03 11.42
N TYR A 222 0.05 19.59 11.55
CA TYR A 222 -0.16 21.03 11.54
C TYR A 222 0.61 21.74 12.65
N LEU A 223 0.53 21.26 13.90
CA LEU A 223 1.20 21.87 15.05
C LEU A 223 2.73 21.86 14.91
N LYS A 224 3.28 20.85 14.21
CA LYS A 224 4.71 20.72 13.93
C LYS A 224 5.17 21.44 12.65
N GLY A 225 4.27 22.17 11.97
CA GLY A 225 4.60 22.94 10.76
C GLY A 225 4.64 22.12 9.47
N ILE A 226 4.18 20.87 9.50
CA ILE A 226 4.03 19.99 8.33
C ILE A 226 2.68 20.32 7.71
N ARG A 227 2.68 21.18 6.67
CA ARG A 227 1.47 21.84 6.15
C ARG A 227 1.43 21.95 4.63
N ASP A 228 2.16 21.11 3.91
CA ASP A 228 2.16 21.10 2.44
C ASP A 228 0.97 20.30 1.90
N TYR A 229 -0.23 20.79 2.23
CA TYR A 229 -1.53 20.26 1.85
C TYR A 229 -2.58 21.37 1.96
N ASP A 230 -3.82 21.08 1.55
CA ASP A 230 -4.95 22.01 1.64
C ASP A 230 -5.40 22.19 3.10
N VAL A 231 -4.71 23.09 3.83
CA VAL A 231 -4.89 23.32 5.27
C VAL A 231 -6.31 23.75 5.62
N GLU A 232 -6.92 24.63 4.82
CA GLU A 232 -8.26 25.13 5.06
C GLU A 232 -9.28 24.00 4.95
N LEU A 233 -9.18 23.18 3.90
CA LEU A 233 -9.99 21.99 3.78
C LEU A 233 -9.74 21.00 4.92
N ALA A 234 -8.48 20.77 5.29
CA ALA A 234 -8.14 19.86 6.37
C ALA A 234 -8.80 20.28 7.69
N TYR A 235 -8.76 21.59 8.01
CA TYR A 235 -9.40 22.14 9.19
C TYR A 235 -10.93 21.98 9.14
N GLN A 236 -11.57 22.33 8.02
CA GLN A 236 -13.01 22.17 7.84
C GLN A 236 -13.44 20.71 8.03
N LEU A 237 -12.72 19.77 7.41
CA LEU A 237 -13.01 18.34 7.56
C LEU A 237 -12.76 17.84 8.98
N CYS A 238 -11.74 18.33 9.68
CA CYS A 238 -11.53 17.99 11.08
C CYS A 238 -12.69 18.47 11.96
N LEU A 239 -13.21 19.68 11.73
CA LEU A 239 -14.39 20.18 12.46
C LEU A 239 -15.64 19.35 12.16
N GLU A 240 -15.91 19.05 10.88
CA GLU A 240 -17.06 18.23 10.48
C GLU A 240 -16.96 16.79 10.99
N THR A 241 -15.76 16.23 11.09
CA THR A 241 -15.51 14.90 11.66
C THR A 241 -15.59 14.91 13.19
N ALA A 242 -15.22 16.00 13.87
CA ALA A 242 -15.28 16.08 15.33
C ALA A 242 -16.67 16.45 15.87
N PHE A 243 -17.41 17.31 15.16
CA PHE A 243 -18.64 17.94 15.66
C PHE A 243 -19.83 17.85 14.71
N GLY A 244 -19.67 17.17 13.57
CA GLY A 244 -20.65 17.19 12.50
C GLY A 244 -21.00 15.80 11.96
N PRO A 245 -21.83 15.76 10.90
CA PRO A 245 -22.34 14.51 10.34
C PRO A 245 -21.27 13.71 9.55
N ARG A 246 -20.05 14.24 9.37
CA ARG A 246 -18.93 13.52 8.74
C ARG A 246 -18.09 12.73 9.74
N THR A 247 -18.46 12.76 11.02
CA THR A 247 -17.90 11.85 12.00
C THR A 247 -18.26 10.41 11.65
N HIS A 248 -17.41 9.49 12.08
CA HIS A 248 -17.70 8.07 12.02
C HIS A 248 -18.60 7.56 13.15
N ARG A 249 -18.99 8.46 14.05
CA ARG A 249 -19.81 8.15 15.21
C ARG A 249 -21.30 8.33 14.86
N ASP A 250 -22.01 7.22 14.69
CA ASP A 250 -23.45 7.25 14.39
C ASP A 250 -24.28 8.02 15.45
N ASP A 251 -23.81 8.04 16.71
CA ASP A 251 -24.47 8.69 17.85
C ASP A 251 -23.85 10.03 18.27
N TRP A 252 -23.16 10.74 17.36
CA TRP A 252 -22.39 11.96 17.69
C TRP A 252 -23.20 13.04 18.40
N GLN A 253 -24.47 13.23 18.05
CA GLN A 253 -25.36 14.16 18.74
C GLN A 253 -25.55 13.78 20.22
N ARG A 254 -25.64 12.48 20.52
CA ARG A 254 -25.78 11.97 21.89
C ARG A 254 -24.46 12.12 22.65
N TYR A 255 -23.34 11.79 22.02
CA TYR A 255 -22.01 11.98 22.59
C TYR A 255 -21.77 13.43 23.00
N HIS A 256 -22.05 14.41 22.12
CA HIS A 256 -21.90 15.81 22.50
C HIS A 256 -22.90 16.30 23.55
N LYS A 257 -24.11 15.74 23.56
CA LYS A 257 -25.12 16.10 24.56
C LYS A 257 -24.77 15.60 25.96
N LEU A 258 -24.13 14.43 26.06
CA LEU A 258 -23.93 13.73 27.34
C LEU A 258 -22.50 13.81 27.88
N GLY A 259 -21.50 14.04 27.02
CA GLY A 259 -20.09 13.79 27.33
C GLY A 259 -19.72 12.31 27.23
#